data_AF-A0A9D7DIA0-F1
#
_entry.id   AF-A0A9D7DIA0-F1
#
_cell.length_a   1.000
_cell.length_b   1.000
_cell.length_c   1.000
_cell.angle_alpha   90.00
_cell.angle_beta   90.00
_cell.angle_gamma   90.00
#
_symmetry.space_group_name_H-M   'P 1'
#
loop_
_entity.id
_entity.type
_entity.pdbx_description
1 polymer ?
#
loop_
_entity_poly.entity_id
_entity_poly.type
_entity_poly.pdbx_seq_one_letter_code
_entity_poly.pdbx_strand_id
1 'polypeptide(L)'
;MGKYRQLVGEWVDSSSSPDYAFHERWTLEGDSAIDGFGHVIEEGDTVFIEDLRLSVVNGNVVYQARIGSQNNGKWVPFTAQATGPDTLMFENALHDFPQCITYVKDSAGWDVAVTGTERGEEHSERFRLRER
;
A
#
# COMPACT_ATOMS: atom_id res chain seq x y z
N MET A 1 15.43 3.02 -6.64
CA MET A 1 14.18 2.23 -6.80
C MET A 1 14.33 0.72 -6.59
N GLY A 2 15.49 0.09 -6.84
CA GLY A 2 15.89 -1.22 -6.25
C GLY A 2 14.81 -2.28 -6.01
N LYS A 3 14.76 -2.83 -4.79
CA LYS A 3 13.82 -3.88 -4.37
C LYS A 3 12.34 -3.48 -4.46
N TYR A 4 12.02 -2.18 -4.46
CA TYR A 4 10.65 -1.67 -4.55
C TYR A 4 10.01 -1.91 -5.91
N ARG A 5 10.82 -2.11 -6.97
CA ARG A 5 10.32 -2.49 -8.31
C ARG A 5 9.58 -3.84 -8.32
N GLN A 6 9.74 -4.66 -7.28
CA GLN A 6 9.03 -5.93 -7.14
C GLN A 6 7.53 -5.75 -6.88
N LEU A 7 7.06 -4.55 -6.50
CA LEU A 7 5.63 -4.26 -6.37
C LEU A 7 4.93 -4.10 -7.72
N VAL A 8 5.67 -3.79 -8.79
CA VAL A 8 5.10 -3.60 -10.14
C VAL A 8 4.38 -4.87 -10.57
N GLY A 9 3.10 -4.73 -10.90
CA GLY A 9 2.20 -5.85 -11.17
C GLY A 9 0.76 -5.52 -10.82
N GLU A 10 -0.12 -6.50 -11.01
CA GLU A 10 -1.50 -6.47 -10.53
C GLU A 10 -1.67 -7.50 -9.43
N TRP A 11 -2.25 -7.07 -8.32
CA TRP A 11 -2.44 -7.87 -7.12
C TRP A 11 -3.89 -7.84 -6.69
N VAL A 12 -4.35 -8.96 -6.14
CA VAL A 12 -5.68 -9.10 -5.58
C VAL A 12 -5.63 -9.85 -4.26
N ASP A 13 -6.40 -9.38 -3.28
CA ASP A 13 -6.82 -10.17 -2.12
C ASP A 13 -8.33 -10.37 -2.18
N SER A 14 -8.74 -11.62 -2.39
CA SER A 14 -10.13 -12.06 -2.36
C SER A 14 -10.34 -13.14 -1.29
N SER A 15 -9.50 -13.17 -0.25
CA SER A 15 -9.47 -14.24 0.75
C SER A 15 -10.42 -14.00 1.92
N SER A 16 -10.90 -12.77 2.11
CA SER A 16 -11.79 -12.38 3.21
C SER A 16 -13.25 -12.81 3.00
N SER A 17 -13.79 -12.71 1.79
CA SER A 17 -15.16 -13.09 1.43
C SER A 17 -15.32 -13.27 -0.08
N PRO A 18 -16.25 -14.11 -0.59
CA PRO A 18 -16.50 -14.26 -2.03
C PRO A 18 -16.90 -12.97 -2.75
N ASP A 19 -17.59 -12.07 -2.04
CA ASP A 19 -18.13 -10.82 -2.59
C ASP A 19 -17.25 -9.60 -2.27
N TYR A 20 -16.07 -9.82 -1.69
CA TYR A 20 -15.10 -8.77 -1.37
C TYR A 20 -13.77 -9.05 -2.07
N ALA A 21 -13.24 -8.04 -2.77
CA ALA A 21 -11.90 -8.10 -3.31
C ALA A 21 -11.19 -6.75 -3.18
N PHE A 22 -9.98 -6.77 -2.61
CA PHE A 22 -9.07 -5.64 -2.66
C PHE A 22 -8.09 -5.82 -3.80
N HIS A 23 -7.91 -4.79 -4.61
CA HIS A 23 -7.06 -4.79 -5.79
C HIS A 23 -6.02 -3.69 -5.70
N GLU A 24 -4.76 -4.02 -5.99
CA GLU A 24 -3.69 -3.05 -6.21
C GLU A 24 -3.07 -3.25 -7.59
N ARG A 25 -2.84 -2.16 -8.31
CA ARG A 25 -2.01 -2.16 -9.52
C ARG A 25 -0.85 -1.21 -9.31
N TRP A 26 0.36 -1.62 -9.68
CA TRP A 26 1.56 -0.79 -9.66
C TRP A 26 2.23 -0.80 -11.04
N THR A 27 2.61 0.39 -11.51
CA THR A 27 3.21 0.61 -12.82
C THR A 27 4.45 1.49 -12.71
N LEU A 28 5.50 1.19 -13.48
CA LEU A 28 6.68 2.06 -13.53
C LEU A 28 6.31 3.37 -14.22
N GLU A 29 6.64 4.49 -13.58
CA GLU A 29 6.51 5.83 -14.14
C GLU A 29 7.93 6.38 -14.37
N GLY A 30 8.45 6.13 -15.58
CA GLY A 30 9.84 6.41 -15.93
C GLY A 30 10.85 5.63 -15.07
N ASP A 31 11.98 6.26 -14.75
CA ASP A 31 13.06 5.62 -13.99
C ASP A 31 12.98 5.82 -12.48
N SER A 32 12.23 6.82 -12.03
CA SER A 32 12.31 7.38 -10.67
C SER A 32 11.00 7.34 -9.88
N ALA A 33 9.91 6.82 -10.45
CA ALA A 33 8.64 6.67 -9.76
C ALA A 33 7.96 5.34 -10.11
N ILE A 34 7.07 4.91 -9.22
CA ILE A 34 6.14 3.81 -9.42
C ILE A 34 4.77 4.34 -9.02
N ASP A 35 3.83 4.39 -9.95
CA ASP A 35 2.47 4.81 -9.69
C ASP A 35 1.62 3.60 -9.39
N GLY A 36 0.80 3.71 -8.35
CA GLY A 36 -0.11 2.66 -7.93
C GLY A 36 -1.55 3.12 -7.84
N PHE A 37 -2.45 2.16 -7.86
CA PHE A 37 -3.89 2.38 -7.76
C PHE A 37 -4.52 1.24 -6.97
N GLY A 38 -5.16 1.58 -5.85
CA GLY A 38 -5.87 0.65 -4.98
C GLY A 38 -7.38 0.81 -5.15
N HIS A 39 -8.14 -0.28 -5.18
CA HIS A 39 -9.60 -0.22 -5.10
C HIS A 39 -10.19 -1.47 -4.44
N VAL A 40 -11.36 -1.29 -3.81
CA VAL A 40 -12.13 -2.39 -3.21
C VAL A 40 -13.42 -2.57 -3.99
N ILE A 41 -13.71 -3.81 -4.35
CA ILE A 41 -15.00 -4.26 -4.87
C ILE A 41 -15.74 -4.98 -3.75
N GLU A 42 -16.98 -4.57 -3.49
CA GLU A 42 -17.90 -5.22 -2.55
C GLU A 42 -19.26 -5.40 -3.25
N GLU A 43 -19.80 -6.61 -3.25
CA GLU A 43 -21.08 -6.96 -3.90
C GLU A 43 -21.17 -6.56 -5.40
N GLY A 44 -20.02 -6.46 -6.07
CA GLY A 44 -19.90 -6.07 -7.48
C GLY A 44 -19.76 -4.57 -7.73
N ASP A 45 -19.84 -3.73 -6.69
CA ASP A 45 -19.67 -2.29 -6.77
C ASP A 45 -18.31 -1.85 -6.21
N THR A 46 -17.75 -0.77 -6.76
CA THR A 46 -16.51 -0.19 -6.24
C THR A 46 -16.84 0.72 -5.06
N VAL A 47 -16.40 0.32 -3.85
CA VAL A 47 -16.71 1.04 -2.59
C VAL A 47 -15.56 1.89 -2.08
N PHE A 48 -14.34 1.65 -2.57
CA PHE A 48 -13.14 2.38 -2.16
C PHE A 48 -12.16 2.51 -3.32
N ILE A 49 -11.50 3.67 -3.41
CA ILE A 49 -10.44 3.95 -4.39
C ILE A 49 -9.37 4.82 -3.72
N GLU A 50 -8.11 4.48 -3.98
CA GLU A 50 -6.96 5.30 -3.62
C GLU A 50 -5.93 5.38 -4.76
N ASP A 51 -5.26 6.52 -4.84
CA ASP A 51 -4.05 6.68 -5.64
C ASP A 51 -2.84 6.41 -4.75
N LEU A 52 -1.87 5.69 -5.29
CA LEU A 52 -0.63 5.33 -4.61
C LEU A 52 0.57 5.80 -5.42
N ARG A 53 1.70 6.07 -4.77
CA ARG A 53 2.95 6.41 -5.45
C ARG A 53 4.16 6.06 -4.60
N LEU A 54 5.16 5.43 -5.22
CA LEU A 54 6.52 5.36 -4.70
C LEU A 54 7.40 6.33 -5.47
N SER A 55 8.07 7.24 -4.77
CA SER A 55 9.01 8.17 -5.37
C SER A 55 10.26 8.34 -4.52
N VAL A 56 11.35 8.85 -5.11
CA VAL A 56 12.55 9.22 -4.36
C VAL A 56 12.47 10.69 -3.97
N VAL A 57 12.41 10.98 -2.67
CA VAL A 57 12.40 12.34 -2.12
C VAL A 57 13.60 12.49 -1.20
N ASN A 58 14.48 13.44 -1.50
CA ASN A 58 15.71 13.71 -0.73
C ASN A 58 16.57 12.45 -0.50
N GLY A 59 16.64 11.56 -1.49
CA GLY A 59 17.42 10.32 -1.42
C GLY A 59 16.72 9.14 -0.75
N ASN A 60 15.54 9.34 -0.17
CA ASN A 60 14.76 8.28 0.47
C ASN A 60 13.58 7.86 -0.43
N VAL A 61 13.23 6.58 -0.42
CA VAL A 61 11.98 6.13 -1.03
C VAL A 61 10.82 6.53 -0.12
N VAL A 62 9.81 7.15 -0.70
CA VAL A 62 8.59 7.58 0.01
C VAL A 62 7.40 6.92 -0.66
N TYR A 63 6.60 6.24 0.14
CA TYR A 63 5.27 5.75 -0.22
C TYR A 63 4.25 6.85 0.05
N GLN A 64 3.37 7.12 -0.90
CA GLN A 64 2.36 8.15 -0.79
C GLN A 64 1.01 7.53 -1.10
N ALA A 65 0.04 7.72 -0.20
CA ALA A 65 -1.35 7.35 -0.42
C ALA A 65 -2.23 8.59 -0.54
N ARG A 66 -3.26 8.54 -1.37
CA ARG A 66 -4.26 9.59 -1.49
C ARG A 66 -5.63 8.98 -1.76
N ILE A 67 -6.57 9.24 -0.86
CA ILE A 67 -8.00 8.98 -1.07
C ILE A 67 -8.65 10.31 -1.41
N GLY A 68 -9.24 10.43 -2.60
CA GLY A 68 -9.75 11.72 -3.10
C GLY A 68 -10.81 12.39 -2.20
N SER A 69 -11.61 11.58 -1.50
CA SER A 69 -12.66 12.03 -0.58
C SER A 69 -12.16 12.36 0.83
N GLN A 70 -10.92 12.02 1.17
CA GLN A 70 -10.34 12.20 2.51
C GLN A 70 -9.16 13.18 2.49
N ASN A 71 -8.81 13.72 3.66
CA ASN A 71 -7.65 14.62 3.84
C ASN A 71 -7.56 15.76 2.79
N ASN A 72 -8.71 16.29 2.36
CA ASN A 72 -8.82 17.30 1.29
C ASN A 72 -8.13 16.88 -0.02
N GLY A 73 -8.05 15.59 -0.32
CA GLY A 73 -7.37 15.03 -1.49
C GLY A 73 -5.84 15.18 -1.45
N LYS A 74 -5.23 15.34 -0.28
CA LYS A 74 -3.78 15.45 -0.12
C LYS A 74 -3.11 14.09 0.00
N TRP A 75 -1.91 13.99 -0.55
CA TRP A 75 -1.04 12.83 -0.38
C TRP A 75 -0.52 12.74 1.06
N VAL A 76 -0.58 11.54 1.63
CA VAL A 76 -0.01 11.20 2.93
C VAL A 76 1.29 10.43 2.69
N PRO A 77 2.47 10.99 3.06
CA PRO A 77 3.75 10.34 2.84
C PRO A 77 4.12 9.39 3.99
N PHE A 78 4.79 8.30 3.64
CA PHE A 78 5.38 7.30 4.53
C PHE A 78 6.81 7.04 4.06
N THR A 79 7.79 7.26 4.94
CA THR A 79 9.21 7.11 4.59
C THR A 79 9.61 5.64 4.68
N ALA A 80 10.31 5.15 3.65
CA ALA A 80 10.80 3.78 3.65
C ALA A 80 11.85 3.56 4.74
N GLN A 81 11.74 2.43 5.42
CA GLN A 81 12.67 1.99 6.45
C GLN A 81 13.66 0.95 5.92
N ALA A 82 14.80 0.83 6.58
CA ALA A 82 15.81 -0.16 6.23
C ALA A 82 15.34 -1.56 6.64
N THR A 83 15.18 -2.46 5.66
CA THR A 83 14.68 -3.83 5.85
C THR A 83 15.38 -4.81 4.90
N GLY A 84 15.19 -6.11 5.13
CA GLY A 84 15.69 -7.17 4.25
C GLY A 84 15.13 -7.14 2.80
N PRO A 85 15.64 -7.98 1.90
CA PRO A 85 15.27 -7.98 0.48
C PRO A 85 13.79 -8.30 0.23
N ASP A 86 13.20 -9.13 1.09
CA ASP A 86 11.82 -9.63 0.98
C ASP A 86 10.81 -8.82 1.81
N THR A 87 11.23 -7.69 2.37
CA THR A 87 10.36 -6.84 3.18
C THR A 87 10.47 -5.39 2.72
N LEU A 88 9.33 -4.74 2.54
CA LEU A 88 9.22 -3.29 2.32
C LEU A 88 8.42 -2.73 3.48
N MET A 89 8.96 -1.72 4.16
CA MET A 89 8.29 -1.08 5.30
C MET A 89 8.32 0.42 5.11
N PHE A 90 7.16 1.06 5.27
CA PHE A 90 6.98 2.50 5.12
C PHE A 90 6.29 3.04 6.36
N GLU A 91 6.83 4.13 6.92
CA GLU A 91 6.38 4.64 8.21
C GLU A 91 6.11 6.14 8.18
N ASN A 92 5.05 6.53 8.88
CA ASN A 92 4.71 7.89 9.27
C ASN A 92 4.13 7.85 10.69
N ALA A 93 5.01 7.84 11.69
CA ALA A 93 4.63 7.76 13.10
C ALA A 93 3.73 8.92 13.58
N LEU A 94 3.71 10.05 12.86
CA LEU A 94 2.91 11.23 13.19
C LEU A 94 1.50 11.21 12.57
N HIS A 95 1.19 10.21 11.74
CA HIS A 95 -0.15 10.03 11.21
C HIS A 95 -1.02 9.29 12.24
N ASP A 96 -2.34 9.52 12.23
CA ASP A 96 -3.25 8.85 13.17
C ASP A 96 -3.33 7.35 12.84
N PHE A 97 -4.02 7.00 11.75
CA PHE A 97 -3.98 5.65 11.17
C PHE A 97 -4.03 5.75 9.63
N PRO A 98 -3.21 4.97 8.89
CA PRO A 98 -2.17 4.08 9.40
C PRO A 98 -0.88 4.83 9.74
N GLN A 99 0.00 4.20 10.52
CA GLN A 99 1.33 4.69 10.84
C GLN A 99 2.43 3.88 10.16
N CYS A 100 2.18 2.59 9.91
CA CYS A 100 3.12 1.70 9.25
C CYS A 100 2.40 0.86 8.19
N ILE A 101 3.04 0.70 7.04
CA ILE A 101 2.62 -0.16 5.94
C ILE A 101 3.78 -1.10 5.64
N THR A 102 3.56 -2.41 5.81
CA THR A 102 4.59 -3.43 5.62
C THR A 102 4.14 -4.44 4.59
N TYR A 103 4.95 -4.66 3.56
CA TYR A 103 4.81 -5.73 2.58
C TYR A 103 5.89 -6.77 2.85
N VAL A 104 5.47 -8.02 3.08
CA VAL A 104 6.36 -9.19 3.19
C VAL A 104 6.14 -10.08 1.98
N LYS A 105 7.19 -10.33 1.23
CA LYS A 105 7.12 -11.15 0.02
C LYS A 105 7.00 -12.62 0.40
N ASP A 106 6.09 -13.32 -0.26
CA ASP A 106 5.95 -14.77 -0.18
C ASP A 106 6.07 -15.42 -1.58
N SER A 107 5.84 -16.74 -1.68
CA SER A 107 6.00 -17.48 -2.94
C SER A 107 4.91 -17.19 -3.99
N ALA A 108 3.80 -16.57 -3.60
CA ALA A 108 2.62 -16.30 -4.42
C ALA A 108 2.25 -14.81 -4.53
N GLY A 109 2.93 -13.93 -3.78
CA GLY A 109 2.73 -12.48 -3.82
C GLY A 109 3.24 -11.79 -2.56
N TRP A 110 2.36 -11.05 -1.89
CA TRP A 110 2.69 -10.24 -0.72
C TRP A 110 1.68 -10.46 0.42
N ASP A 111 2.17 -10.69 1.63
CA ASP A 111 1.39 -10.47 2.84
C ASP A 111 1.61 -9.02 3.28
N VAL A 112 0.53 -8.24 3.36
CA VAL A 112 0.54 -6.82 3.71
C VAL A 112 -0.04 -6.63 5.10
N ALA A 113 0.63 -5.83 5.92
CA ALA A 113 0.13 -5.38 7.21
C ALA A 113 0.11 -3.86 7.25
N VAL A 114 -1.05 -3.30 7.56
CA VAL A 114 -1.26 -1.88 7.78
C VAL A 114 -1.54 -1.72 9.26
N THR A 115 -0.69 -1.00 9.99
CA THR A 115 -0.75 -0.91 11.45
C THR A 115 -0.64 0.52 11.94
N GLY A 116 -1.17 0.76 13.13
CA GLY A 116 -1.06 2.04 13.82
C GLY A 116 -2.00 2.11 15.01
N THR A 117 -2.33 3.32 15.41
CA THR A 117 -3.28 3.58 16.49
C THR A 117 -4.45 4.40 15.98
N GLU A 118 -5.67 3.91 16.17
CA GLU A 118 -6.88 4.67 15.86
C GLU A 118 -7.58 5.01 17.18
N ARG A 119 -7.78 6.31 17.45
CA ARG A 119 -8.42 6.79 18.69
C ARG A 119 -7.78 6.29 19.99
N GLY A 120 -6.47 6.01 19.95
CA GLY A 120 -5.70 5.53 21.11
C GLY A 120 -5.71 4.02 21.30
N GLU A 121 -6.37 3.27 20.43
CA GLU A 121 -6.35 1.80 20.42
C GLU A 121 -5.48 1.30 19.26
N GLU A 122 -4.76 0.19 19.47
CA GLU A 122 -4.01 -0.45 18.39
C GLU A 122 -4.97 -0.99 17.33
N HIS A 123 -4.72 -0.63 16.08
CA HIS A 123 -5.49 -1.11 14.93
C HIS A 123 -4.56 -1.75 13.90
N SER A 124 -5.03 -2.83 13.28
CA SER A 124 -4.28 -3.56 12.26
C SER A 124 -5.20 -4.15 11.22
N GLU A 125 -4.85 -3.90 9.96
CA GLU A 125 -5.45 -4.54 8.79
C GLU A 125 -4.40 -5.42 8.10
N ARG A 126 -4.86 -6.51 7.50
CA ARG A 126 -4.00 -7.47 6.81
C ARG A 126 -4.60 -7.86 5.48
N PHE A 127 -3.76 -7.90 4.46
CA PHE A 127 -4.15 -8.31 3.12
C PHE A 127 -3.20 -9.39 2.63
N ARG A 128 -3.75 -10.34 1.89
CA ARG A 128 -3.01 -11.40 1.22
C ARG A 128 -3.08 -11.18 -0.28
N LEU A 129 -2.18 -10.35 -0.77
CA LEU A 129 -2.08 -9.98 -2.18
C LEU A 129 -1.47 -11.11 -3.00
N ARG A 130 -2.19 -11.54 -4.03
CA ARG A 130 -1.77 -12.57 -4.99
C ARG A 130 -1.80 -12.00 -6.39
N GLU A 131 -0.89 -12.48 -7.24
CA GLU A 131 -0.83 -12.05 -8.63
C GLU A 131 -2.16 -12.35 -9.34
N ARG A 132 -2.66 -11.37 -10.09
CA ARG A 132 -3.92 -11.43 -10.82
C ARG A 132 -3.77 -11.95 -12.25
#